data_AF-A0A2V8EV01-F1
#
_entry.id   AF-A0A2V8EV01-F1
#
_cell.length_a   1.000
_cell.length_b   1.000
_cell.length_c   1.000
_cell.angle_alpha   90.00
_cell.angle_beta   90.00
_cell.angle_gamma   90.00
#
_symmetry.space_group_name_H-M   'P 1'
#
loop_
_entity.id
_entity.type
_entity.pdbx_description
1 polymer ?
#
loop_
_entity_poly.entity_id
_entity_poly.type
_entity_poly.pdbx_seq_one_letter_code
_entity_poly.pdbx_strand_id
1 'polypeptide(L)'
;MLVCRLVDGRITYVHRRLWAPLVRVARRFPRKRLAQVHEIHTASGRHVIKEVAFPAWVPGDVAAEAARLSEEEAVLALSMTF
;
A
#
# COMPACT_ATOMS: atom_id res chain seq x y z
N MET A 1 -7.93 -10.20 -6.06
CA MET A 1 -7.33 -10.26 -4.71
C MET A 1 -7.36 -8.84 -4.15
N LEU A 2 -8.16 -8.60 -3.11
CA LEU A 2 -8.14 -7.32 -2.41
C LEU A 2 -6.83 -7.25 -1.60
N VAL A 3 -6.10 -6.14 -1.75
CA VAL A 3 -4.86 -5.94 -1.00
C VAL A 3 -5.13 -4.86 0.04
N CYS A 4 -5.00 -5.24 1.29
CA CYS A 4 -5.00 -4.33 2.41
C CYS A 4 -3.58 -3.80 2.64
N ARG A 5 -3.50 -2.63 3.24
CA ARG A 5 -2.27 -2.08 3.79
C ARG A 5 -2.53 -1.67 5.22
N LEU A 6 -1.54 -1.87 6.07
CA LEU A 6 -1.50 -1.16 7.33
C LEU A 6 -0.95 0.23 7.02
N VAL A 7 -1.80 1.25 7.04
CA VAL A 7 -1.42 2.66 6.92
C VAL A 7 -1.71 3.33 8.24
N ASP A 8 -0.66 3.85 8.84
CA ASP A 8 -0.71 4.52 10.15
C ASP A 8 -1.37 3.69 11.28
N GLY A 9 -1.20 2.37 11.23
CA GLY A 9 -1.78 1.43 12.20
C GLY A 9 -3.22 1.02 11.91
N ARG A 10 -3.79 1.42 10.77
CA ARG A 10 -5.14 1.03 10.33
C ARG A 10 -5.07 0.15 9.09
N ILE A 11 -5.93 -0.87 9.04
CA ILE A 11 -6.13 -1.66 7.83
C ILE A 11 -6.89 -0.80 6.82
N THR A 12 -6.34 -0.64 5.63
CA THR A 12 -6.89 0.20 4.55
C THR A 12 -6.79 -0.52 3.22
N TYR A 13 -7.88 -0.55 2.46
CA TYR A 13 -7.86 -1.03 1.08
C TYR A 13 -7.23 0.02 0.18
N VAL A 14 -6.15 -0.35 -0.51
CA VAL A 14 -5.47 0.57 -1.43
C VAL A 14 -5.46 -0.05 -2.82
N HIS A 15 -6.24 0.54 -3.73
CA HIS A 15 -6.31 0.13 -5.13
C HIS A 15 -4.91 0.17 -5.78
N ARG A 16 -4.62 -0.75 -6.72
CA ARG A 16 -3.29 -0.87 -7.35
C ARG A 16 -2.77 0.45 -7.91
N ARG A 17 -3.63 1.24 -8.56
CA ARG A 17 -3.29 2.58 -9.10
C ARG A 17 -2.75 3.57 -8.05
N LEU A 18 -3.11 3.39 -6.78
CA LEU A 18 -2.70 4.26 -5.69
C LEU A 18 -1.42 3.78 -5.00
N TRP A 19 -0.83 2.66 -5.43
CA TRP A 19 0.38 2.13 -4.80
C TRP A 19 1.58 3.03 -5.03
N ALA A 20 1.82 3.49 -6.26
CA ALA A 20 2.93 4.39 -6.56
C ALA A 20 2.78 5.74 -5.84
N PRO A 21 1.61 6.41 -5.86
CA PRO A 21 1.36 7.58 -5.03
C PRO A 21 1.65 7.35 -3.54
N LEU A 22 1.15 6.24 -2.97
CA LEU A 22 1.38 5.91 -1.56
C LEU A 22 2.87 5.67 -1.24
N VAL A 23 3.59 4.96 -2.12
CA VAL A 23 5.04 4.73 -1.98
C VAL A 23 5.80 6.04 -2.07
N ARG A 24 5.39 6.97 -2.94
CA ARG A 24 6.04 8.27 -3.10
C ARG A 24 5.99 9.11 -1.83
N VAL A 25 4.86 9.10 -1.13
CA VAL A 25 4.68 9.80 0.16
C VAL A 25 5.08 8.96 1.37
N ALA A 26 5.68 7.78 1.18
CA ALA A 26 5.96 6.83 2.26
C ALA A 26 6.81 7.40 3.40
N ARG A 27 7.67 8.39 3.12
CA ARG A 27 8.49 9.09 4.13
C ARG A 27 7.66 9.86 5.16
N ARG A 28 6.38 10.14 4.88
CA ARG A 28 5.45 10.78 5.82
C ARG A 28 4.95 9.83 6.90
N PHE A 29 5.21 8.53 6.76
CA PHE A 29 4.78 7.50 7.70
C PHE A 29 5.98 6.75 8.29
N PRO A 30 5.91 6.28 9.54
CA PRO A 30 6.85 5.29 10.02
C PRO A 30 6.79 4.03 9.15
N ARG A 31 7.93 3.49 8.71
CA ARG A 31 7.99 2.30 7.81
C ARG A 31 7.19 1.09 8.31
N LYS A 32 7.17 0.90 9.64
CA LYS A 32 6.37 -0.15 10.31
C LYS A 32 4.87 0.00 10.11
N ARG A 33 4.40 1.19 9.75
CA ARG A 33 2.99 1.55 9.49
C ARG A 33 2.68 1.64 8.00
N LEU A 34 3.39 0.85 7.18
CA LEU A 34 3.22 0.77 5.72
C LEU A 34 3.29 -0.68 5.20
N ALA A 35 2.91 -1.65 6.02
CA ALA A 35 2.92 -3.06 5.64
C ALA A 35 1.82 -3.38 4.61
N GLN A 36 2.07 -4.32 3.72
CA GLN A 36 1.03 -4.94 2.91
C GLN A 36 0.42 -6.10 3.68
N VAL A 37 -0.90 -6.16 3.71
CA VAL A 37 -1.68 -7.21 4.36
C VAL A 37 -2.46 -7.95 3.28
N HIS A 38 -2.26 -9.26 3.22
CA HIS A 38 -3.10 -10.15 2.43
C HIS A 38 -4.00 -10.96 3.36
N GLU A 39 -5.31 -10.75 3.25
CA GLU A 39 -6.29 -11.66 3.82
C GLU A 39 -6.45 -12.86 2.89
N ILE A 40 -5.88 -13.99 3.30
CA ILE A 40 -6.06 -15.25 2.61
C ILE A 40 -7.30 -15.91 3.21
N HIS A 41 -8.40 -15.90 2.44
CA HIS A 41 -9.54 -16.76 2.72
C HIS A 41 -9.09 -18.19 2.43
N THR A 42 -8.89 -18.99 3.47
CA THR A 42 -8.61 -20.42 3.29
C THR A 42 -9.90 -21.13 2.89
N ALA A 43 -9.79 -22.27 2.21
CA ALA A 43 -10.95 -23.08 1.80
C ALA A 43 -11.84 -23.53 2.97
N SER A 44 -11.32 -23.48 4.22
CA SER A 44 -12.05 -23.78 5.45
C SER A 44 -12.70 -22.57 6.12
N GLY A 45 -12.69 -21.38 5.48
CA GLY A 45 -13.29 -20.16 6.02
C GLY A 45 -12.45 -19.45 7.08
N ARG A 46 -11.26 -19.95 7.43
CA ARG A 46 -10.32 -19.26 8.33
C ARG A 46 -9.61 -18.14 7.56
N HIS A 47 -9.66 -16.92 8.07
CA HIS A 47 -8.89 -15.80 7.55
C HIS A 47 -7.46 -15.90 8.12
N VAL A 48 -6.48 -16.00 7.25
CA VAL A 48 -5.06 -15.90 7.63
C VAL A 48 -4.54 -14.57 7.11
N ILE A 49 -4.10 -13.71 8.03
CA ILE A 49 -3.42 -12.46 7.70
C ILE A 49 -1.96 -12.80 7.44
N LYS A 50 -1.48 -12.50 6.23
CA LYS A 50 -0.04 -12.46 5.92
C LYS A 50 0.39 -11.01 5.75
N GLU A 51 1.39 -10.61 6.51
CA GLU A 51 1.99 -9.28 6.42
C GLU A 51 3.34 -9.34 5.70
N VAL A 52 3.55 -8.37 4.81
CA VAL A 52 4.85 -8.15 4.16
C VAL A 52 5.26 -6.71 4.46
N ALA A 53 6.42 -6.53 5.08
CA ALA A 53 6.90 -5.22 5.53
C ALA A 53 7.28 -4.29 4.37
N PHE A 54 7.21 -2.97 4.58
CA PHE A 54 7.73 -1.99 3.62
C PHE A 54 9.26 -1.87 3.69
N PRO A 55 9.97 -1.76 2.56
CA PRO A 55 9.49 -1.73 1.17
C PRO A 55 9.44 -3.10 0.48
N ALA A 56 9.58 -4.22 1.21
CA ALA A 56 9.72 -5.55 0.61
C ALA A 56 8.54 -5.97 -0.28
N TRP A 57 7.32 -5.49 -0.02
CA TRP A 57 6.16 -5.78 -0.85
C TRP A 57 6.09 -4.96 -2.15
N VAL A 58 6.88 -3.88 -2.27
CA VAL A 58 6.76 -2.92 -3.37
C VAL A 58 7.30 -3.54 -4.66
N PRO A 59 6.46 -3.75 -5.68
CA PRO A 59 6.92 -4.23 -6.98
C PRO A 59 7.85 -3.22 -7.67
N GLY A 60 8.78 -3.71 -8.51
CA GLY A 60 9.77 -2.85 -9.18
C GLY A 60 9.15 -1.80 -10.11
N ASP A 61 8.07 -2.14 -10.81
CA ASP A 61 7.28 -1.20 -11.64
C ASP A 61 6.69 -0.06 -10.80
N VAL A 62 6.12 -0.40 -9.64
CA VAL A 62 5.54 0.56 -8.70
C VAL A 62 6.61 1.46 -8.10
N ALA A 63 7.77 0.90 -7.74
CA ALA A 63 8.89 1.69 -7.24
C ALA A 63 9.41 2.68 -8.29
N ALA A 64 9.54 2.23 -9.55
CA ALA A 64 9.96 3.08 -10.66
C ALA A 64 8.94 4.18 -10.96
N GLU A 65 7.64 3.88 -10.92
CA GLU A 65 6.57 4.88 -11.07
C GLU A 65 6.55 5.88 -9.92
N ALA A 66 6.65 5.40 -8.68
CA ALA A 66 6.72 6.27 -7.51
C ALA A 66 7.90 7.24 -7.60
N ALA A 67 9.06 6.79 -8.07
CA ALA A 67 10.25 7.64 -8.24
C ALA A 67 10.07 8.76 -9.29
N ARG A 68 9.12 8.63 -10.22
CA ARG A 68 8.82 9.66 -11.24
C ARG A 68 7.80 10.70 -10.79
N LEU A 69 7.05 10.44 -9.72
CA LEU A 69 6.05 11.36 -9.20
C LEU A 69 6.70 12.45 -8.34
N SER A 70 6.20 13.67 -8.43
CA SER A 70 6.38 14.67 -7.37
C SER A 70 5.59 14.27 -6.13
N GLU A 71 5.92 14.88 -4.99
CA GLU A 71 5.16 14.61 -3.76
C GLU A 71 3.75 15.20 -3.85
N GLU A 72 3.61 16.34 -4.51
CA GLU A 72 2.35 17.03 -4.78
C GLU A 72 1.42 16.19 -5.68
N GLU A 73 1.93 15.63 -6.78
CA GLU A 73 1.18 14.73 -7.68
C GLU A 73 0.68 13.50 -6.93
N ALA A 74 1.53 12.92 -6.09
CA ALA A 74 1.19 11.76 -5.29
C ALA A 74 0.09 12.07 -4.26
N VAL A 75 0.17 13.23 -3.58
CA VAL A 75 -0.88 13.68 -2.65
C VAL A 75 -2.20 13.92 -3.37
N LEU A 76 -2.17 14.58 -4.53
CA LEU A 76 -3.36 14.85 -5.33
C LEU A 76 -4.06 13.53 -5.72
N ALA A 77 -3.29 12.56 -6.22
CA ALA A 77 -3.81 11.24 -6.58
C ALA A 77 -4.44 10.48 -5.40
N LEU A 78 -3.95 10.68 -4.17
CA LEU A 78 -4.50 10.08 -2.95
C LEU A 78 -5.74 10.81 -2.43
N SER A 79 -5.90 12.11 -2.73
CA SER A 79 -7.08 12.91 -2.35
C SER A 79 -8.28 12.75 -3.29
N MET A 80 -8.05 12.36 -4.54
CA MET A 80 -9.12 12.11 -5.52
C MET A 80 -9.69 10.69 -5.37
N THR A 81 -10.50 10.52 -4.34
CA THR A 81 -11.39 9.36 -4.18
C THR A 81 -12.84 9.84 -4.28
N PHE A 82 -13.50 9.46 -5.38
CA PHE A 82 -14.95 9.58 -5.57
C PHE A 82 -15.70 8.65 -4.60
#